data_AF-A0AAN0KLX4-F1
#
_entry.id   AF-A0AAN0KLX4-F1
#
_cell.length_a   1.000
_cell.length_b   1.000
_cell.length_c   1.000
_cell.angle_alpha   90.00
_cell.angle_beta   90.00
_cell.angle_gamma   90.00
#
_symmetry.space_group_name_H-M   'P 1'
#
loop_
_entity.id
_entity.type
_entity.pdbx_description
1 polymer ?
#
loop_
_entity_poly.entity_id
_entity_poly.type
_entity_poly.pdbx_seq_one_letter_code
_entity_poly.pdbx_strand_id
1 'polypeptide(L)'
;MKDQFTRIQGQQAFIISSHRGTVVGDAEVQGEAHDSLQVKNNIAVTSVNGSITLTAGASSLTLFNNGDIELKGVNVNVIGSSRIDLNK
;
A
#
# COMPACT_ATOMS: atom_id res chain seq x y z
N MET A 1 0.31 -31.39 19.57
CA MET A 1 0.24 -29.96 19.96
C MET A 1 -1.22 -29.55 19.87
N LYS A 2 -1.74 -28.79 20.83
CA LYS A 2 -3.10 -28.21 20.74
C LYS A 2 -2.94 -26.74 20.37
N ASP A 3 -3.75 -26.27 19.45
CA ASP A 3 -3.76 -24.87 19.05
C ASP A 3 -4.27 -24.01 20.21
N GLN A 4 -3.61 -22.87 20.43
CA GLN A 4 -4.02 -21.90 21.44
C GLN A 4 -4.72 -20.73 20.75
N PHE A 5 -5.96 -20.46 21.16
CA PHE A 5 -6.72 -19.31 20.70
C PHE A 5 -6.67 -18.19 21.75
N THR A 6 -6.33 -16.99 21.31
CA THR A 6 -6.43 -15.78 22.13
C THR A 6 -7.61 -14.95 21.63
N ARG A 7 -8.70 -14.90 22.41
CA ARG A 7 -9.83 -14.00 22.12
C ARG A 7 -9.64 -12.68 22.85
N ILE A 8 -9.57 -11.62 22.08
CA ILE A 8 -9.46 -10.26 22.57
C ILE A 8 -10.85 -9.65 22.68
N GLN A 9 -11.16 -8.98 23.79
CA GLN A 9 -12.40 -8.23 23.98
C GLN A 9 -12.05 -6.76 24.30
N GLY A 10 -12.58 -5.80 23.52
CA GLY A 10 -12.34 -4.36 23.68
C GLY A 10 -11.47 -3.73 22.58
N GLN A 11 -11.24 -2.41 22.69
CA GLN A 11 -10.34 -1.68 21.78
C GLN A 11 -8.89 -2.01 22.10
N GLN A 12 -8.14 -2.45 21.10
CA GLN A 12 -6.70 -2.65 21.22
C GLN A 12 -5.93 -1.63 20.39
N ALA A 13 -4.85 -1.11 20.96
CA ALA A 13 -3.84 -0.36 20.22
C ALA A 13 -2.62 -1.27 20.04
N PHE A 14 -2.25 -1.52 18.79
CA PHE A 14 -1.01 -2.20 18.45
C PHE A 14 0.00 -1.15 17.98
N ILE A 15 0.94 -0.80 18.84
CA ILE A 15 1.96 0.20 18.54
C ILE A 15 3.22 -0.54 18.10
N ILE A 16 3.71 -0.20 16.90
CA ILE A 16 4.98 -0.66 16.39
C ILE A 16 5.93 0.53 16.40
N SER A 17 6.98 0.46 17.21
CA SER A 17 7.90 1.59 17.44
C SER A 17 9.20 1.52 16.62
N SER A 18 9.50 0.46 15.88
CA SER A 18 10.73 0.36 15.06
C SER A 18 10.66 -0.71 13.96
N HIS A 19 11.25 -0.42 12.78
CA HIS A 19 11.54 -1.29 11.63
C HIS A 19 10.72 -2.58 11.53
N ARG A 20 9.55 -2.53 10.87
CA ARG A 20 8.77 -3.72 10.53
C ARG A 20 8.37 -3.71 9.06
N GLY A 21 8.62 -4.82 8.38
CA GLY A 21 7.83 -5.22 7.23
C GLY A 21 6.56 -5.89 7.73
N THR A 22 5.40 -5.32 7.42
CA THR A 22 4.12 -6.03 7.55
C THR A 22 3.86 -6.70 6.22
N VAL A 23 3.93 -8.03 6.18
CA VAL A 23 3.39 -8.78 5.05
C VAL A 23 1.89 -8.90 5.31
N VAL A 24 1.08 -8.41 4.38
CA VAL A 24 -0.33 -8.77 4.27
C VAL A 24 -0.35 -9.88 3.22
N GLY A 25 -0.63 -11.12 3.66
CA GLY A 25 -0.55 -12.39 2.91
C GLY A 25 0.43 -13.39 3.58
N ASP A 26 0.26 -14.72 3.63
CA ASP A 26 -0.86 -15.63 3.35
C ASP A 26 -1.69 -15.86 4.62
N ALA A 27 -3.03 -15.79 4.53
CA ALA A 27 -3.88 -16.59 5.39
C ALA A 27 -4.73 -17.45 4.46
N GLU A 28 -4.22 -18.63 4.07
CA GLU A 28 -5.06 -19.72 3.58
C GLU A 28 -6.03 -20.13 4.71
N VAL A 29 -7.02 -19.29 4.98
CA VAL A 29 -8.22 -19.65 5.70
C VAL A 29 -9.31 -19.58 4.63
N GLN A 30 -9.45 -20.69 3.89
CA GLN A 30 -10.56 -20.96 2.96
C GLN A 30 -10.47 -20.37 1.54
N GLY A 31 -9.30 -20.38 0.89
CA GLY A 31 -9.23 -20.35 -0.57
C GLY A 31 -9.52 -19.01 -1.27
N GLU A 32 -9.59 -17.91 -0.52
CA GLU A 32 -9.77 -16.56 -1.08
C GLU A 32 -8.58 -15.68 -0.71
N ALA A 33 -7.86 -15.16 -1.71
CA ALA A 33 -6.77 -14.22 -1.50
C ALA A 33 -7.34 -12.85 -1.11
N HIS A 34 -6.98 -12.36 0.08
CA HIS A 34 -7.47 -11.08 0.59
C HIS A 34 -6.32 -10.16 1.02
N ASP A 35 -5.81 -9.37 0.08
CA ASP A 35 -4.87 -8.27 0.36
C ASP A 35 -5.64 -6.96 0.53
N SER A 36 -6.19 -6.70 1.71
CA SER A 36 -6.87 -5.42 1.99
C SER A 36 -6.32 -4.72 3.22
N LEU A 37 -5.91 -3.47 3.04
CA LEU A 37 -5.66 -2.53 4.13
C LEU A 37 -6.78 -1.49 4.11
N GLN A 38 -7.64 -1.52 5.13
CA GLN A 38 -8.71 -0.52 5.29
C GLN A 38 -8.31 0.49 6.36
N VAL A 39 -8.22 1.77 5.98
CA VAL A 39 -7.93 2.87 6.89
C VAL A 39 -9.12 3.83 6.91
N LYS A 40 -9.64 4.11 8.10
CA LYS A 40 -10.86 4.94 8.30
C LYS A 40 -10.61 6.44 8.17
N ASN A 41 -9.36 6.86 8.03
CA ASN A 41 -8.92 8.25 7.93
C ASN A 41 -7.69 8.31 7.01
N ASN A 42 -6.81 9.29 7.19
CA ASN A 42 -5.65 9.49 6.33
C ASN A 42 -4.54 8.46 6.54
N ILE A 43 -3.84 8.12 5.45
CA ILE A 43 -2.56 7.42 5.46
C ILE A 43 -1.49 8.42 4.98
N ALA A 44 -0.37 8.48 5.69
CA ALA A 44 0.82 9.20 5.24
C ALA A 44 1.92 8.19 4.90
N VAL A 45 2.47 8.27 3.69
CA VAL A 45 3.63 7.49 3.24
C VAL A 45 4.73 8.47 2.89
N THR A 46 5.88 8.38 3.58
CA THR A 46 7.01 9.28 3.39
C THR A 46 8.29 8.50 3.21
N SER A 47 9.15 8.98 2.31
CA SER A 47 10.50 8.47 2.13
C SER A 47 11.46 9.64 2.13
N VAL A 48 12.39 9.67 3.08
CA VAL A 48 13.35 10.78 3.23
C VAL A 48 14.51 10.61 2.25
N ASN A 49 14.92 9.37 1.98
CA ASN A 49 16.12 9.08 1.19
C ASN A 49 15.89 8.04 0.08
N GLY A 50 14.65 7.62 -0.18
CA GLY A 50 14.33 6.60 -1.19
C GLY A 50 13.12 6.98 -2.03
N SER A 51 12.72 6.08 -2.94
CA SER A 51 11.49 6.23 -3.72
C SER A 51 10.27 5.67 -2.97
N ILE A 52 9.08 6.08 -3.41
CA ILE A 52 7.82 5.41 -3.12
C ILE A 52 7.36 4.76 -4.42
N THR A 53 7.15 3.45 -4.41
CA THR A 53 6.75 2.69 -5.60
C THR A 53 5.50 1.87 -5.33
N LEU A 54 4.52 1.99 -6.22
CA LEU A 54 3.33 1.15 -6.28
C LEU A 54 3.43 0.28 -7.52
N THR A 55 3.38 -1.04 -7.36
CA THR A 55 3.54 -2.01 -8.46
C THR A 55 2.36 -2.96 -8.51
N ALA A 56 1.85 -3.20 -9.72
CA ALA A 56 0.87 -4.23 -10.00
C ALA A 56 1.21 -4.92 -11.32
N GLY A 57 1.77 -6.13 -11.25
CA GLY A 57 2.30 -6.83 -12.42
C GLY A 57 3.33 -5.98 -13.17
N ALA A 58 3.04 -5.66 -14.44
CA ALA A 58 3.91 -4.86 -15.30
C ALA A 58 3.73 -3.33 -15.15
N SER A 59 2.75 -2.88 -14.37
CA SER A 59 2.45 -1.45 -14.18
C SER A 59 3.07 -0.92 -12.90
N SER A 60 3.54 0.32 -12.93
CA SER A 60 4.06 0.99 -11.74
C SER A 60 3.82 2.50 -11.72
N LEU A 61 3.73 3.03 -10.50
CA LEU A 61 3.84 4.46 -10.20
C LEU A 61 4.99 4.64 -9.21
N THR A 62 6.00 5.42 -9.60
CA THR A 62 7.16 5.70 -8.76
C THR A 62 7.32 7.21 -8.53
N LEU A 63 7.48 7.59 -7.27
CA LEU A 63 7.90 8.93 -6.85
C LEU A 63 9.34 8.83 -6.38
N PHE A 64 10.25 9.53 -7.05
CA PHE A 64 11.67 9.50 -6.73
C PHE A 64 12.04 10.62 -5.75
N ASN A 65 13.09 10.41 -4.95
CA ASN A 65 13.58 11.41 -4.00
C ASN A 65 14.16 12.66 -4.67
N ASN A 66 14.50 12.59 -5.95
CA ASN A 66 14.95 13.72 -6.77
C ASN A 66 13.79 14.58 -7.30
N GLY A 67 12.53 14.19 -7.03
CA GLY A 67 11.33 14.90 -7.46
C GLY A 67 10.69 14.35 -8.74
N ASP A 68 11.33 13.40 -9.43
CA ASP A 68 10.75 12.79 -10.63
C ASP A 68 9.53 11.92 -10.26
N ILE A 69 8.56 11.88 -11.19
CA ILE A 69 7.39 11.00 -11.11
C ILE A 69 7.34 10.18 -12.40
N GLU A 70 7.39 8.85 -12.27
CA GLU A 70 7.29 7.92 -13.39
C GLU A 70 6.01 7.10 -13.30
N LEU A 71 5.24 7.08 -14.40
CA LEU A 71 4.08 6.23 -14.60
C LEU A 71 4.39 5.26 -15.75
N LYS A 72 4.34 3.96 -15.47
CA LYS A 72 4.59 2.91 -16.45
C LYS A 72 3.39 1.97 -16.54
N GLY A 73 2.97 1.69 -17.76
CA GLY A 73 1.89 0.75 -18.08
C GLY A 73 1.71 0.63 -19.59
N VAL A 74 0.91 -0.33 -20.04
CA VAL A 74 0.60 -0.50 -21.48
C VAL A 74 -0.31 0.61 -21.98
N ASN A 75 -1.29 1.02 -21.17
CA ASN A 75 -2.22 2.11 -21.45
C ASN A 75 -2.41 2.95 -20.18
N VAL A 76 -2.53 4.27 -20.34
CA VAL A 76 -2.87 5.20 -19.25
C VAL A 76 -4.15 5.93 -19.63
N ASN A 77 -5.22 5.69 -18.87
CA ASN A 77 -6.50 6.35 -19.05
C ASN A 77 -6.72 7.37 -17.92
N VAL A 78 -6.95 8.63 -18.27
CA VAL A 78 -7.24 9.71 -17.32
C VAL A 78 -8.70 10.13 -17.54
N ILE A 79 -9.59 9.70 -16.65
CA ILE A 79 -11.06 9.81 -16.82
C ILE A 79 -11.64 10.73 -15.74
N GLY A 80 -12.57 11.60 -16.12
CA GLY A 80 -13.25 12.51 -15.20
C GLY A 80 -12.40 13.72 -14.76
N SER A 81 -11.24 13.92 -15.37
CA SER A 81 -10.37 15.06 -15.06
C SER A 81 -10.86 16.33 -15.73
N SER A 82 -10.91 17.43 -14.96
CA SER A 82 -11.22 18.76 -15.48
C SER A 82 -10.05 19.41 -16.22
N ARG A 83 -8.82 18.94 -16.01
CA ARG A 83 -7.60 19.47 -16.65
C ARG A 83 -6.45 18.48 -16.58
N ILE A 84 -5.64 18.44 -17.64
CA ILE A 84 -4.34 17.79 -17.69
C ILE A 84 -3.36 18.78 -18.34
N ASP A 85 -2.27 19.08 -17.65
CA ASP A 85 -1.17 19.87 -18.20
C ASP A 85 0.10 19.04 -18.17
N LEU A 86 0.82 19.01 -19.29
CA LEU A 86 2.09 18.33 -19.41
C LEU A 86 3.13 19.37 -19.86
N ASN A 87 4.25 19.47 -19.14
CA ASN A 87 5.38 20.35 -19.44
C ASN A 87 5.00 21.82 -19.67
N LYS A 88 4.47 22.48 -18.63
CA LYS A 88 4.25 23.94 -18.62
C LYS A 88 5.46 24.70 -18.11
#